data_AF-A0A6J7IX64-F1
#
_entry.id   AF-A0A6J7IX64-F1
#
_cell.length_a   1.000
_cell.length_b   1.000
_cell.length_c   1.000
_cell.angle_alpha   90.00
_cell.angle_beta   90.00
_cell.angle_gamma   90.00
#
_symmetry.space_group_name_H-M   'P 1'
#
loop_
_entity.id
_entity.type
_entity.pdbx_description
1 polymer ?
#
loop_
_entity_poly.entity_id
_entity_poly.type
_entity_poly.pdbx_seq_one_letter_code
_entity_poly.pdbx_strand_id
1 'polypeptide(L)'
;MAILVWVLIALAIWHFTVFVPDRFAGGIVGAFAVAIVGGVVGGLLLSGLDMPSRDATDVVTVVLGIPGTLIALVALWFYGARREAAAEARGTGSTEA
;
A
#
# COMPACT_ATOMS: atom_id res chain seq x y z
N MET A 1 -4.04 0.26 -21.34
CA MET A 1 -2.73 0.31 -20.63
C MET A 1 -2.88 0.69 -19.14
N ALA A 2 -4.10 0.69 -18.59
CA ALA A 2 -4.38 1.24 -17.25
C ALA A 2 -3.70 0.51 -16.08
N ILE A 3 -3.66 -0.83 -16.10
CA ILE A 3 -3.00 -1.60 -15.02
C ILE A 3 -1.54 -1.17 -14.86
N LEU A 4 -0.81 -1.02 -15.97
CA LEU A 4 0.59 -0.61 -15.92
C LEU A 4 0.74 0.78 -15.30
N VAL A 5 -0.15 1.71 -15.63
CA VAL A 5 -0.17 3.06 -15.03
C VAL A 5 -0.37 2.97 -13.52
N TRP A 6 -1.33 2.19 -13.05
CA TRP A 6 -1.58 2.02 -11.61
C TRP A 6 -0.40 1.38 -10.89
N VAL A 7 0.24 0.38 -11.49
CA VAL A 7 1.46 -0.23 -10.95
C VAL A 7 2.58 0.79 -10.85
N LEU A 8 2.84 1.58 -11.90
CA LEU A 8 3.90 2.59 -11.89
C LEU A 8 3.65 3.70 -10.85
N ILE A 9 2.39 4.12 -10.70
CA ILE A 9 2.01 5.10 -9.67
C ILE A 9 2.11 4.50 -8.27
N ALA A 10 1.71 3.25 -8.08
CA ALA A 10 1.90 2.55 -6.83
C ALA A 10 3.39 2.44 -6.46
N LEU A 11 4.25 2.11 -7.44
CA LEU A 11 5.70 2.12 -7.25
C LEU A 11 6.21 3.52 -6.87
N ALA A 12 5.77 4.57 -7.58
CA ALA A 12 6.18 5.93 -7.28
C ALA A 12 5.82 6.33 -5.84
N ILE A 13 4.60 6.00 -5.39
CA ILE A 13 4.16 6.25 -4.00
C ILE A 13 4.97 5.41 -3.01
N TRP A 14 5.18 4.12 -3.30
CA TRP A 14 5.94 3.22 -2.42
C TRP A 14 7.37 3.72 -2.17
N HIS A 15 8.03 4.38 -3.12
CA HIS A 15 9.37 4.95 -2.88
C HIS A 15 9.39 5.96 -1.73
N PHE A 16 8.31 6.71 -1.53
CA PHE A 16 8.22 7.69 -0.44
C PHE A 16 8.03 7.04 0.94
N THR A 17 7.80 5.72 1.01
CA THR A 17 7.72 5.00 2.30
C THR A 17 9.05 5.02 3.07
N VAL A 18 10.17 5.31 2.40
CA VAL A 18 11.47 5.53 3.05
C VAL A 18 11.47 6.67 4.08
N PHE A 19 10.56 7.65 3.93
CA PHE A 19 10.42 8.76 4.86
C PHE A 19 9.53 8.44 6.06
N VAL A 20 8.92 7.26 6.09
CA VAL A 20 8.01 6.81 7.15
C VAL A 20 8.77 5.82 8.04
N PRO A 21 8.54 5.82 9.37
CA PRO A 21 9.11 4.80 10.25
C PRO A 21 8.79 3.38 9.74
N ASP A 22 9.80 2.52 9.60
CA ASP A 22 9.64 1.17 9.05
C ASP A 22 8.94 0.24 10.04
N ARG A 23 7.61 0.33 10.08
CA ARG A 23 6.71 -0.50 10.89
C ARG A 23 5.76 -1.32 10.02
N PHE A 24 6.14 -1.57 8.78
CA PHE A 24 5.31 -2.35 7.86
C PHE A 24 5.42 -3.83 8.20
N ALA A 25 4.29 -4.53 8.28
CA ALA A 25 4.32 -5.98 8.44
C ALA A 25 4.96 -6.63 7.20
N GLY A 26 6.10 -7.31 7.39
CA GLY A 26 6.93 -7.82 6.29
C GLY A 26 7.93 -6.81 5.72
N GLY A 27 8.13 -5.67 6.40
CA GLY A 27 9.07 -4.61 6.05
C GLY A 27 8.78 -3.97 4.68
N ILE A 28 9.82 -3.43 4.06
CA ILE A 28 9.73 -2.71 2.79
C ILE A 28 9.22 -3.58 1.63
N VAL A 29 9.49 -4.88 1.65
CA VAL A 29 9.01 -5.85 0.64
C VAL A 29 7.51 -6.11 0.81
N GLY A 30 7.03 -6.22 2.05
CA GLY A 30 5.59 -6.28 2.34
C GLY A 30 4.87 -5.03 1.87
N ALA A 31 5.43 -3.85 2.17
CA ALA A 31 4.91 -2.57 1.71
C ALA A 31 4.85 -2.47 0.17
N PHE A 32 5.88 -2.98 -0.52
CA PHE A 32 5.93 -3.01 -1.98
C PHE A 32 4.79 -3.85 -2.58
N ALA A 33 4.64 -5.09 -2.10
CA ALA A 33 3.61 -6.00 -2.60
C ALA A 33 2.20 -5.42 -2.38
N VAL A 34 1.95 -4.89 -1.18
CA VAL A 34 0.63 -4.33 -0.82
C VAL A 34 0.35 -3.01 -1.54
N ALA A 35 1.36 -2.17 -1.81
CA ALA A 35 1.19 -0.97 -2.62
C ALA A 35 0.71 -1.32 -4.03
N ILE A 36 1.35 -2.29 -4.69
CA ILE A 36 0.96 -2.72 -6.05
C ILE A 36 -0.45 -3.28 -6.07
N VAL A 37 -0.75 -4.20 -5.15
CA VAL A 37 -2.08 -4.80 -5.05
C VAL A 37 -3.14 -3.73 -4.76
N GLY A 38 -2.86 -2.83 -3.82
CA GLY A 38 -3.74 -1.72 -3.47
C GLY A 38 -4.01 -0.79 -4.64
N GLY A 39 -2.98 -0.41 -5.40
CA GLY A 39 -3.13 0.46 -6.58
C GLY A 39 -3.93 -0.18 -7.69
N VAL A 40 -3.72 -1.47 -7.97
CA VAL A 40 -4.49 -2.20 -9.00
C VAL A 40 -5.94 -2.40 -8.57
N VAL A 41 -6.16 -2.84 -7.33
CA VAL A 41 -7.52 -3.07 -6.79
C VAL A 41 -8.27 -1.76 -6.68
N GLY A 42 -7.66 -0.70 -6.16
CA GLY A 42 -8.29 0.62 -6.06
C GLY A 42 -8.58 1.24 -7.42
N GLY A 43 -7.65 1.15 -8.36
CA GLY A 43 -7.86 1.58 -9.74
C GLY A 43 -9.04 0.87 -10.38
N LEU A 44 -9.12 -0.45 -10.25
CA LEU A 44 -10.21 -1.26 -10.82
C LEU A 44 -11.57 -0.94 -10.16
N LEU A 45 -11.62 -0.84 -8.83
CA LEU A 45 -12.83 -0.51 -8.10
C LEU A 45 -13.38 0.87 -8.49
N LEU A 46 -12.49 1.87 -8.59
CA LEU A 46 -12.89 3.24 -8.90
C LEU A 46 -13.14 3.46 -10.41
N SER A 47 -12.61 2.60 -11.28
CA SER A 47 -13.01 2.53 -12.69
C SER A 47 -14.38 1.88 -12.90
N GLY A 48 -15.08 1.47 -11.83
CA GLY A 48 -16.38 0.82 -11.94
C GLY A 48 -16.31 -0.64 -12.40
N LEU A 49 -15.17 -1.30 -12.17
CA LEU A 49 -14.85 -2.65 -12.67
C LEU A 49 -14.76 -2.77 -14.19
N ASP A 50 -14.92 -1.66 -14.91
CA ASP A 50 -14.75 -1.61 -16.35
C ASP A 50 -13.28 -1.29 -16.67
N MET A 51 -12.69 -2.05 -17.60
CA MET A 51 -11.26 -1.91 -17.89
C MET A 51 -11.06 -0.77 -18.90
N PRO A 52 -10.38 0.34 -18.53
CA PRO A 52 -10.24 1.47 -19.44
C PRO A 52 -9.52 1.07 -20.73
N SER A 53 -10.18 1.33 -21.87
CA SER A 53 -9.71 0.95 -23.19
C SER A 53 -8.40 1.67 -23.56
N ARG A 54 -7.73 1.17 -24.61
CA ARG A 54 -6.37 1.58 -25.01
C ARG A 54 -6.24 3.07 -25.36
N ASP A 55 -7.34 3.71 -25.72
CA ASP A 55 -7.36 5.09 -26.23
C ASP A 55 -7.55 6.15 -25.12
N ALA A 56 -7.94 5.73 -23.90
CA ALA A 56 -8.14 6.63 -22.76
C ALA A 56 -6.96 6.60 -21.79
N THR A 57 -5.77 7.01 -22.27
CA THR A 57 -4.62 7.29 -21.38
C THR A 57 -4.78 8.69 -20.80
N ASP A 58 -5.88 8.89 -20.06
CA ASP A 58 -6.23 10.18 -19.49
C ASP A 58 -5.62 10.34 -18.10
N VAL A 59 -5.41 11.60 -17.67
CA VAL A 59 -4.85 11.92 -16.34
C VAL A 59 -5.72 11.32 -15.24
N VAL A 60 -7.02 11.16 -15.49
CA VAL A 60 -7.96 10.48 -14.59
C VAL A 60 -7.49 9.08 -14.23
N THR A 61 -7.07 8.28 -15.22
CA THR A 61 -6.62 6.89 -15.00
C THR A 61 -5.46 6.83 -14.01
N VAL A 62 -4.55 7.82 -14.04
CA VAL A 62 -3.43 7.94 -13.09
C VAL A 62 -3.93 8.10 -11.66
N VAL A 63 -4.91 8.99 -11.46
CA VAL A 63 -5.43 9.34 -10.14
C VAL A 63 -6.19 8.18 -9.50
N LEU A 64 -6.84 7.32 -10.29
CA LEU A 64 -7.63 6.20 -9.75
C LEU A 64 -6.80 5.17 -8.97
N GLY A 65 -5.51 4.99 -9.30
CA GLY A 65 -4.63 4.07 -8.56
C GLY A 65 -4.16 4.61 -7.21
N ILE A 66 -4.20 5.93 -7.00
CA ILE A 66 -3.63 6.59 -5.82
C ILE A 66 -4.38 6.19 -4.54
N PRO A 67 -5.73 6.30 -4.45
CA PRO A 67 -6.45 6.02 -3.22
C PRO A 67 -6.25 4.60 -2.71
N GLY A 68 -6.30 3.60 -3.61
CA GLY A 68 -6.12 2.20 -3.23
C GLY A 68 -4.71 1.91 -2.72
N THR A 69 -3.69 2.48 -3.35
CA THR A 69 -2.29 2.36 -2.90
C THR A 69 -2.11 2.92 -1.49
N LEU A 70 -2.62 4.13 -1.24
CA LEU A 70 -2.49 4.80 0.05
C LEU A 70 -3.21 4.04 1.17
N ILE A 71 -4.46 3.62 0.92
CA ILE A 71 -5.24 2.84 1.90
C ILE A 71 -4.53 1.54 2.25
N ALA A 72 -4.02 0.83 1.24
CA ALA A 72 -3.34 -0.45 1.45
C ALA A 72 -2.04 -0.28 2.26
N LEU A 73 -1.23 0.73 1.96
CA LEU A 73 -0.02 1.06 2.71
C LEU A 73 -0.32 1.46 4.16
N VAL A 74 -1.31 2.33 4.38
CA VAL A 74 -1.73 2.76 5.72
C VAL A 74 -2.23 1.57 6.54
N ALA A 75 -3.02 0.69 5.94
CA ALA A 75 -3.52 -0.51 6.60
C ALA A 75 -2.38 -1.45 7.02
N LEU A 76 -1.40 -1.68 6.13
CA LEU A 76 -0.26 -2.54 6.44
C LEU A 76 0.66 -1.93 7.51
N TRP A 77 0.91 -0.63 7.45
CA TRP A 77 1.71 0.09 8.44
C TRP A 77 1.06 0.05 9.82
N PHE A 78 -0.25 0.32 9.89
CA PHE A 78 -0.99 0.29 11.15
C PHE A 78 -1.02 -1.12 11.75
N TYR A 79 -1.16 -2.13 10.90
CA TYR A 79 -1.10 -3.53 11.33
C TYR A 79 0.28 -3.90 11.90
N GLY A 80 1.37 -3.53 11.23
CA GLY A 80 2.73 -3.80 11.72
C GLY A 80 3.05 -3.03 13.00
N ALA A 81 2.71 -1.74 13.08
CA ALA A 81 2.89 -0.93 14.28
C ALA A 81 2.17 -1.50 15.51
N ARG A 82 0.95 -2.06 15.34
CA ARG A 82 0.22 -2.72 16.44
C ARG A 82 0.86 -4.04 16.87
N ARG A 83 1.47 -4.79 15.94
CA ARG A 83 2.16 -6.04 16.25
C ARG A 83 3.43 -5.82 17.04
N GLU A 84 4.20 -4.80 16.68
CA GLU A 84 5.41 -4.39 17.41
C GLU A 84 5.07 -3.99 18.85
N ALA A 85 4.09 -3.09 19.03
CA ALA A 85 3.64 -2.67 20.36
C ALA A 85 3.15 -3.85 21.23
N ALA A 86 2.44 -4.82 20.61
CA ALA A 86 1.98 -6.02 21.32
C ALA A 86 3.12 -6.98 21.68
N ALA A 87 4.20 -7.03 20.88
CA ALA A 87 5.38 -7.84 21.17
C ALA A 87 6.20 -7.23 22.32
N GLU A 88 6.37 -5.91 22.33
CA GLU A 88 7.05 -5.17 23.41
C GLU A 88 6.36 -5.36 24.77
N ALA A 89 5.03 -5.28 24.80
CA ALA A 89 4.24 -5.50 26.01
C ALA A 89 4.37 -6.93 26.58
N ARG A 90 4.67 -7.92 25.74
CA ARG A 90 4.90 -9.31 26.18
C ARG A 90 6.33 -9.55 26.68
N GLY A 91 7.31 -8.90 26.07
CA GLY A 91 8.73 -9.02 26.46
C GLY A 91 9.05 -8.31 27.78
N THR A 92 8.33 -7.25 28.11
CA THR A 92 8.48 -6.55 29.40
C THR A 92 7.98 -7.37 30.59
N GLY A 93 6.95 -8.22 30.40
CA GLY A 93 6.43 -9.08 31.47
C GLY A 93 7.30 -10.27 31.87
N SER A 94 8.27 -10.68 31.05
CA SER A 94 9.15 -11.83 31.34
C SER A 94 10.41 -11.48 32.16
N THR A 95 10.71 -10.19 32.33
CA THR A 95 11.89 -9.73 33.10
C THR A 95 11.56 -9.48 34.58
N GLU A 96 10.26 -9.40 34.93
CA GLU A 96 9.79 -9.09 36.29
C GLU A 96 9.32 -10.32 37.09
N ALA A 97 9.45 -11.54 36.57
CA ALA A 97 9.07 -12.79 37.23
C ALA A 97 10.30 -13.66 37.57
#